data_AF-A0A7C9E2E9-F1
#
_entry.id   AF-A0A7C9E2E9-F1
#
_cell.length_a   1.000
_cell.length_b   1.000
_cell.length_c   1.000
_cell.angle_alpha   90.00
_cell.angle_beta   90.00
_cell.angle_gamma   90.00
#
_symmetry.space_group_name_H-M   'P 1'
#
loop_
_entity.id
_entity.type
_entity.pdbx_description
1 polymer ?
#
loop_
_entity_poly.entity_id
_entity_poly.type
_entity_poly.pdbx_seq_one_letter_code
_entity_poly.pdbx_strand_id
1 'polypeptide(L)'
;GKSVAHVETASFKSTEGGLSLTLHQVEQLLKLIPTPSRSSTEVEDDELEPSFAGNVYCSCASTKTSDWILDTGATDHMTPVCKNLVEVQQCLDSMQINLPDGSSAQITHKGQVHLENSLVLRNTLCVPTFRFNLLSISKLTED
;
A
#
# COMPACT_ATOMS: atom_id res chain seq x y z
N GLY A 1 -44.99 11.02 -43.83
CA GLY A 1 -44.13 11.99 -43.13
C GLY A 1 -43.85 11.48 -41.75
N LYS A 2 -42.58 11.32 -41.37
CA LYS A 2 -42.17 11.05 -39.98
C LYS A 2 -41.25 12.21 -39.56
N SER A 3 -41.65 12.87 -38.48
CA SER A 3 -40.99 14.03 -37.87
C SER A 3 -39.66 13.68 -37.22
N VAL A 4 -38.81 14.71 -37.19
CA VAL A 4 -37.53 14.82 -36.47
C VAL A 4 -37.79 15.33 -35.04
N ALA A 5 -37.03 14.83 -34.05
CA ALA A 5 -36.49 15.56 -32.89
C ALA A 5 -35.51 14.59 -32.17
N HIS A 6 -34.22 14.88 -32.06
CA HIS A 6 -33.50 15.83 -31.20
C HIS A 6 -32.85 15.10 -30.02
N VAL A 7 -31.59 15.48 -29.76
CA VAL A 7 -30.60 14.85 -28.89
C VAL A 7 -31.05 14.83 -27.43
N GLU A 8 -30.85 13.70 -26.74
CA GLU A 8 -30.89 13.64 -25.29
C GLU A 8 -29.48 13.37 -24.75
N THR A 9 -28.87 14.43 -24.24
CA THR A 9 -27.65 14.43 -23.43
C THR A 9 -27.93 13.74 -22.09
N ALA A 10 -27.34 12.55 -21.87
CA ALA A 10 -27.26 11.97 -20.54
C ALA A 10 -26.09 12.58 -19.77
N SER A 11 -26.41 13.53 -18.89
CA SER A 11 -25.51 14.05 -17.86
C SER A 11 -25.42 13.05 -16.70
N PHE A 12 -24.29 12.34 -16.57
CA PHE A 12 -23.97 11.62 -15.34
C PHE A 12 -23.16 12.54 -14.42
N LYS A 13 -23.77 12.93 -13.29
CA LYS A 13 -23.09 13.61 -12.18
C LYS A 13 -22.41 12.55 -11.31
N SER A 14 -21.07 12.59 -11.22
CA SER A 14 -20.34 11.97 -10.11
C SER A 14 -19.99 13.03 -9.09
N THR A 15 -20.51 12.83 -7.88
CA THR A 15 -20.23 13.61 -6.69
C THR A 15 -18.88 13.21 -6.10
N GLU A 16 -18.11 14.24 -5.75
CA GLU A 16 -16.91 14.27 -4.89
C GLU A 16 -15.58 13.76 -5.49
N GLY A 17 -14.68 14.71 -5.73
CA GLY A 17 -13.23 14.52 -5.76
C GLY A 17 -12.61 13.75 -6.93
N GLY A 18 -13.40 13.23 -7.88
CA GLY A 18 -12.87 12.48 -9.01
C GLY A 18 -12.23 13.37 -10.08
N LEU A 19 -10.99 13.05 -10.47
CA LEU A 19 -10.38 13.60 -11.69
C LEU A 19 -11.26 13.22 -12.90
N SER A 20 -12.07 14.15 -13.39
CA SER A 20 -12.86 13.96 -14.61
C SER A 20 -11.94 14.14 -15.81
N LEU A 21 -11.40 13.03 -16.31
CA LEU A 21 -10.62 13.02 -17.53
C LEU A 21 -11.56 13.07 -18.75
N THR A 22 -11.27 13.96 -19.68
CA THR A 22 -11.88 13.97 -21.01
C THR A 22 -11.44 12.74 -21.80
N LEU A 23 -12.24 12.31 -22.79
CA LEU A 23 -11.87 11.21 -23.69
C LEU A 23 -10.49 11.45 -24.36
N HIS A 24 -10.22 12.70 -24.74
CA HIS A 24 -8.93 13.09 -25.29
C HIS A 24 -7.79 12.87 -24.27
N GLN A 25 -8.00 13.19 -22.99
CA GLN A 25 -7.01 12.93 -21.94
C GLN A 25 -6.81 11.42 -21.71
N VAL A 26 -7.87 10.61 -21.81
CA VAL A 26 -7.76 9.14 -21.74
C VAL A 26 -6.94 8.60 -22.91
N GLU A 27 -7.16 9.09 -24.12
CA GLU A 27 -6.36 8.70 -25.30
C GLU A 27 -4.88 9.09 -25.16
N GLN A 28 -4.59 10.25 -24.58
CA GLN A 28 -3.20 10.66 -24.32
C GLN A 28 -2.52 9.78 -23.28
N LEU A 29 -3.25 9.32 -22.25
CA LEU A 29 -2.71 8.39 -21.25
C LEU A 29 -2.43 7.00 -21.84
N LEU A 30 -3.29 6.50 -22.72
CA LEU A 30 -3.07 5.21 -23.39
C LEU A 30 -1.79 5.18 -24.24
N LYS A 31 -1.40 6.32 -24.82
CA LYS A 31 -0.15 6.46 -25.59
C LYS A 31 1.12 6.44 -24.73
N LEU A 32 1.00 6.67 -23.42
CA LEU A 32 2.12 6.65 -22.48
C LEU A 32 2.35 5.27 -21.86
N ILE A 33 1.47 4.30 -22.12
CA ILE A 33 1.66 2.92 -21.68
C ILE A 33 2.75 2.30 -22.57
N PRO A 34 3.86 1.77 -21.99
CA PRO A 34 4.89 1.09 -22.76
C PRO A 34 4.29 -0.09 -23.53
N THR A 35 4.37 -0.07 -24.86
CA THR A 35 4.04 -1.24 -25.67
C THR A 35 5.27 -2.15 -25.74
N PRO A 36 5.14 -3.46 -25.45
CA PRO A 36 6.23 -4.38 -25.72
C PRO A 36 6.44 -4.44 -27.23
N SER A 37 7.50 -3.77 -27.69
CA SER A 37 7.98 -3.90 -29.05
C SER A 37 8.59 -5.30 -29.16
N ARG A 38 7.80 -6.28 -29.61
CA ARG A 38 8.32 -7.59 -30.04
C ARG A 38 9.29 -7.35 -31.19
N SER A 39 10.58 -7.24 -30.88
CA SER A 39 11.64 -7.52 -31.85
C SER A 39 11.89 -9.02 -31.81
N SER A 40 11.69 -9.65 -32.96
CA SER A 40 11.84 -11.08 -33.14
C SER A 40 13.33 -11.43 -33.16
N THR A 41 13.84 -12.05 -32.11
CA THR A 41 15.03 -12.93 -32.21
C THR A 41 14.94 -13.98 -31.12
N GLU A 42 14.84 -15.23 -31.55
CA GLU A 42 14.91 -16.43 -30.72
C GLU A 42 16.33 -16.57 -30.18
N VAL A 43 16.48 -16.57 -28.86
CA VAL A 43 17.52 -17.30 -28.11
C VAL A 43 17.03 -17.43 -26.67
N GLU A 44 17.07 -18.65 -26.14
CA GLU A 44 16.78 -18.98 -24.74
C GLU A 44 17.89 -18.41 -23.85
N ASP A 45 17.56 -17.46 -22.98
CA ASP A 45 18.23 -17.27 -21.69
C ASP A 45 17.24 -16.65 -20.70
N ASP A 46 17.26 -17.15 -19.48
CA ASP A 46 16.31 -16.82 -18.40
C ASP A 46 16.74 -15.48 -17.76
N GLU A 47 16.67 -14.39 -18.54
CA GLU A 47 16.99 -13.04 -18.09
C GLU A 47 15.70 -12.33 -17.67
N LEU A 48 15.60 -12.03 -16.37
CA LEU A 48 14.55 -11.20 -15.78
C LEU A 48 14.62 -9.78 -16.36
N GLU A 49 13.99 -9.55 -17.51
CA GLU A 49 13.83 -8.23 -18.12
C GLU A 49 12.94 -7.33 -17.24
N PRO A 50 13.50 -6.33 -16.53
CA PRO A 50 12.74 -5.50 -15.64
C PRO A 50 12.24 -4.29 -16.41
N SER A 51 11.11 -4.45 -17.12
CA SER A 51 10.24 -3.29 -17.37
C SER A 51 9.53 -2.90 -16.07
N PHE A 52 10.31 -2.48 -15.08
CA PHE A 52 9.87 -2.08 -13.74
C PHE A 52 9.06 -0.76 -13.77
N ALA A 53 9.24 0.05 -14.81
CA ALA A 53 8.52 1.30 -14.99
C ALA A 53 7.14 1.06 -15.63
N GLY A 54 6.12 0.79 -14.82
CA GLY A 54 4.72 0.87 -15.27
C GLY A 54 3.75 -0.14 -14.69
N ASN A 55 4.22 -1.20 -14.02
CA ASN A 55 3.32 -2.19 -13.45
C ASN A 55 2.88 -1.77 -12.04
N VAL A 56 1.69 -1.19 -11.93
CA VAL A 56 1.02 -1.02 -10.63
C VAL A 56 0.40 -2.36 -10.23
N TYR A 57 1.15 -3.18 -9.49
CA TYR A 57 0.61 -4.37 -8.86
C TYR A 57 -0.18 -3.96 -7.61
N CYS A 58 -1.51 -3.88 -7.72
CA CYS A 58 -2.38 -3.78 -6.55
C CYS A 58 -2.96 -5.17 -6.25
N SER A 59 -2.27 -5.94 -5.40
CA SER A 59 -2.82 -7.17 -4.85
C SER A 59 -3.71 -6.80 -3.67
N CYS A 60 -5.02 -6.68 -3.90
CA CYS A 60 -6.00 -6.59 -2.83
C CYS A 60 -6.18 -7.98 -2.19
N ALA A 61 -5.13 -8.43 -1.48
CA ALA A 61 -5.23 -9.62 -0.65
C ALA A 61 -6.25 -9.33 0.48
N SER A 62 -7.16 -10.28 0.73
CA SER A 62 -7.92 -10.32 1.98
C SER A 62 -6.91 -10.65 3.08
N THR A 63 -6.20 -9.64 3.56
CA THR A 63 -5.12 -9.82 4.53
C THR A 63 -5.72 -10.26 5.84
N LYS A 64 -5.25 -11.38 6.38
CA LYS A 64 -5.51 -11.69 7.78
C LYS A 64 -4.87 -10.56 8.59
N THR A 65 -5.42 -10.21 9.75
CA THR A 65 -4.88 -9.16 10.63
C THR A 65 -3.46 -9.44 11.15
N SER A 66 -2.86 -10.56 10.74
CA SER A 66 -1.52 -11.02 11.09
C SER A 66 -0.49 -10.80 9.97
N ASP A 67 -0.91 -10.35 8.78
CA ASP A 67 0.01 -10.11 7.68
C ASP A 67 0.82 -8.82 7.92
N TRP A 68 2.09 -8.82 7.53
CA TRP A 68 3.03 -7.70 7.71
C TRP A 68 3.31 -7.02 6.38
N ILE A 69 3.11 -5.70 6.34
CA ILE A 69 3.52 -4.88 5.21
C ILE A 69 4.97 -4.49 5.43
N LEU A 70 5.84 -4.87 4.49
CA LEU A 70 7.22 -4.40 4.46
C LEU A 70 7.22 -2.92 4.09
N ASP A 71 7.78 -2.08 4.95
CA ASP A 71 7.74 -0.63 4.80
C ASP A 71 9.14 -0.02 4.99
N THR A 72 9.65 0.62 3.94
CA THR A 72 10.91 1.37 3.99
C THR A 72 10.77 2.74 4.66
N GLY A 73 9.54 3.27 4.76
CA GLY A 73 9.23 4.55 5.38
C GLY A 73 8.94 4.45 6.88
N ALA A 74 8.74 3.24 7.41
CA ALA A 74 8.53 3.02 8.83
C ALA A 74 9.87 3.00 9.59
N THR A 75 9.96 3.75 10.69
CA THR A 75 11.12 3.72 11.60
C THR A 75 11.11 2.50 12.53
N ASP A 76 9.92 2.01 12.88
CA ASP A 76 9.73 0.93 13.84
C ASP A 76 8.78 -0.15 13.32
N HIS A 77 8.92 -1.37 13.84
CA HIS A 77 7.88 -2.40 13.70
C HIS A 77 6.64 -1.95 14.48
N MET A 78 5.47 -1.97 13.85
CA MET A 78 4.21 -1.51 14.43
C MET A 78 3.09 -2.51 14.21
N THR A 79 2.22 -2.69 15.21
CA THR A 79 1.04 -3.55 15.13
C THR A 79 -0.16 -2.89 15.82
N PRO A 80 -1.39 -3.04 15.31
CA PRO A 80 -2.58 -2.62 16.06
C PRO A 80 -3.01 -3.64 17.11
N VAL A 81 -2.44 -4.85 17.12
CA VAL A 81 -2.88 -5.96 17.98
C VAL A 81 -1.88 -6.20 19.09
N CYS A 82 -2.06 -5.54 20.23
CA CYS A 82 -1.14 -5.68 21.38
C CYS A 82 -1.10 -7.13 21.93
N LYS A 83 -2.14 -7.93 21.68
CA LYS A 83 -2.23 -9.34 22.11
C LYS A 83 -1.17 -10.24 21.48
N ASN A 84 -0.59 -9.84 20.35
CA ASN A 84 0.45 -10.59 19.66
C ASN A 84 1.86 -10.28 20.21
N LEU A 85 1.98 -9.30 21.10
CA LEU A 85 3.25 -8.98 21.74
C LEU A 85 3.54 -9.97 22.87
N VAL A 86 4.81 -10.37 22.95
CA VAL A 86 5.40 -11.03 24.12
C VAL A 86 6.39 -10.09 24.80
N GLU A 87 6.73 -10.37 26.06
CA GLU A 87 7.58 -9.48 26.89
C GLU A 87 7.07 -8.03 26.88
N VAL A 88 5.76 -7.89 27.10
CA VAL A 88 5.06 -6.62 26.92
C VAL A 88 5.39 -5.64 28.03
N GLN A 89 5.75 -4.43 27.64
CA GLN A 89 5.88 -3.26 28.49
C GLN A 89 4.83 -2.22 28.10
N GLN A 90 4.08 -1.72 29.08
CA GLN A 90 3.16 -0.59 28.87
C GLN A 90 3.97 0.70 28.66
N CYS A 91 3.60 1.47 27.65
CA CYS A 91 4.22 2.77 27.37
C CYS A 91 3.51 3.88 28.16
N LEU A 92 4.20 5.02 28.32
CA LEU A 92 3.59 6.22 28.89
C LEU A 92 2.53 6.79 27.95
N ASP A 93 1.46 7.35 28.49
CA ASP A 93 0.34 7.90 27.70
C ASP A 93 0.75 9.05 26.78
N SER A 94 1.88 9.70 27.07
CA SER A 94 2.44 10.77 26.23
C SER A 94 3.21 10.27 25.00
N MET A 95 3.42 8.96 24.86
CA MET A 95 4.21 8.40 23.78
C MET A 95 3.35 8.26 22.50
N GLN A 96 3.74 8.98 21.46
CA GLN A 96 3.01 9.05 20.20
C GLN A 96 3.97 9.03 18.99
N ILE A 97 3.45 8.63 17.83
CA ILE A 97 4.12 8.78 16.53
C ILE A 97 3.43 9.85 15.70
N ASN A 98 4.19 10.54 14.86
CA ASN A 98 3.65 11.50 13.89
C ASN A 98 3.39 10.80 12.56
N LEU A 99 2.22 11.06 11.98
CA LEU A 99 1.80 10.48 10.72
C LEU A 99 1.99 11.47 9.56
N PRO A 100 2.10 10.97 8.30
CA PRO A 100 2.30 11.83 7.13
C PRO A 100 1.18 12.83 6.86
N ASP A 101 -0.04 12.56 7.36
CA ASP A 101 -1.18 13.47 7.27
C ASP A 101 -1.13 14.62 8.30
N GLY A 102 -0.08 14.69 9.12
CA GLY A 102 0.12 15.68 10.16
C GLY A 102 -0.58 15.35 11.48
N SER A 103 -1.31 14.24 11.55
CA SER A 103 -1.89 13.74 12.81
C SER A 103 -0.86 12.95 13.63
N SER A 104 -1.24 12.55 14.84
CA SER A 104 -0.43 11.70 15.70
C SER A 104 -1.22 10.49 16.18
N ALA A 105 -0.54 9.36 16.38
CA ALA A 105 -1.14 8.13 16.89
C ALA A 105 -0.46 7.69 18.20
N GLN A 106 -1.26 7.23 19.16
CA GLN A 106 -0.77 6.81 20.47
C GLN A 106 -0.10 5.44 20.42
N ILE A 107 1.06 5.34 21.05
CA ILE A 107 1.72 4.06 21.35
C ILE A 107 1.28 3.61 22.74
N THR A 108 0.68 2.43 22.83
CA THR A 108 0.16 1.92 24.12
C THR A 108 1.11 0.95 24.79
N HIS A 109 1.79 0.12 24.00
CA HIS A 109 2.66 -0.93 24.49
C HIS A 109 3.86 -1.08 23.57
N LYS A 110 4.90 -1.72 24.11
CA LYS A 110 6.09 -2.16 23.39
C LYS A 110 6.38 -3.60 23.78
N GLY A 111 6.82 -4.41 22.84
CA GLY A 111 7.20 -5.79 23.12
C GLY A 111 7.92 -6.44 21.95
N GLN A 112 7.90 -7.76 21.90
CA GLN A 112 8.43 -8.54 20.78
C GLN A 112 7.31 -9.26 20.04
N VAL A 113 7.46 -9.48 18.74
CA VAL A 113 6.56 -10.37 17.97
C VAL A 113 7.37 -11.51 17.40
N HIS A 114 6.86 -12.73 17.59
CA HIS A 114 7.43 -13.94 16.99
C HIS A 114 6.64 -14.26 15.73
N LEU A 115 7.32 -14.27 14.58
CA LEU A 115 6.75 -14.69 13.31
C LEU A 115 6.91 -16.19 13.12
N GLU A 116 6.12 -16.77 12.22
CA GLU A 116 6.10 -18.23 11.96
C GLU A 116 7.45 -18.77 11.45
N ASN A 117 8.23 -17.93 10.76
CA ASN A 117 9.55 -18.27 10.25
C ASN A 117 10.67 -18.18 11.31
N SER A 118 10.32 -18.17 12.60
CA SER A 118 11.24 -17.98 13.73
C SER A 118 11.92 -16.60 13.78
N LEU A 119 11.53 -15.65 12.93
CA LEU A 119 11.99 -14.27 13.03
C LEU A 119 11.36 -13.60 14.25
N VAL A 120 12.17 -12.89 15.02
CA VAL A 120 11.73 -12.15 16.20
C VAL A 120 11.88 -10.66 15.94
N LEU A 121 10.75 -9.95 15.87
CA LEU A 121 10.71 -8.50 15.71
C LEU A 121 10.79 -7.86 17.09
N ARG A 122 11.96 -7.34 17.48
CA ARG A 122 12.14 -6.75 18.80
C ARG A 122 11.66 -5.32 18.80
N ASN A 123 11.32 -4.82 19.99
CA ASN A 123 10.92 -3.43 20.18
C ASN A 123 9.74 -3.02 19.27
N THR A 124 8.81 -3.95 19.01
CA THR A 124 7.58 -3.72 18.24
C THR A 124 6.62 -2.85 19.04
N LEU A 125 6.09 -1.80 18.42
CA LEU A 125 5.18 -0.84 19.03
C LEU A 125 3.71 -1.23 18.77
N CYS A 126 2.88 -1.18 19.81
CA CYS A 126 1.44 -1.33 19.65
C CYS A 126 0.76 0.03 19.44
N VAL A 127 0.17 0.23 18.26
CA VAL A 127 -0.55 1.44 17.85
C VAL A 127 -1.99 1.06 17.48
N PRO A 128 -2.94 1.07 18.44
CA PRO A 128 -4.28 0.50 18.24
C PRO A 128 -5.12 1.17 17.14
N THR A 129 -4.78 2.40 16.76
CA THR A 129 -5.47 3.15 15.70
C THR A 129 -5.05 2.71 14.30
N PHE A 130 -3.96 1.93 14.17
CA PHE A 130 -3.53 1.40 12.88
C PHE A 130 -4.45 0.28 12.39
N ARG A 131 -4.45 0.05 11.08
CA ARG A 131 -5.23 -1.03 10.45
C ARG A 131 -4.39 -2.25 10.10
N PHE A 132 -3.09 -2.09 9.90
CA PHE A 132 -2.18 -3.13 9.43
C PHE A 132 -0.91 -3.17 10.27
N ASN A 133 -0.24 -4.33 10.27
CA ASN A 133 1.10 -4.44 10.84
C ASN A 133 2.12 -3.89 9.84
N LEU A 134 3.07 -3.10 10.32
CA LEU A 134 4.14 -2.52 9.52
C LEU A 134 5.48 -3.08 9.99
N LEU A 135 6.24 -3.66 9.07
CA LEU A 135 7.59 -4.14 9.31
C LEU A 135 8.56 -3.11 8.74
N SER A 136 9.23 -2.36 9.62
CA SER A 136 10.32 -1.48 9.23
C SER A 136 11.50 -2.28 8.69
N ILE A 137 11.87 -2.05 7.43
CA ILE A 137 13.02 -2.72 6.81
C ILE A 137 14.33 -2.29 7.46
N SER A 138 14.49 -0.99 7.74
CA SER A 138 15.69 -0.48 8.39
C SER A 138 15.88 -1.11 9.77
N LYS A 139 14.82 -1.20 10.57
CA LYS A 139 14.89 -1.79 11.91
C LYS A 139 15.14 -3.29 11.87
N LEU A 140 14.57 -4.00 10.89
CA LEU A 140 14.82 -5.42 10.71
C LEU A 140 16.31 -5.73 10.51
N THR A 141 17.06 -4.85 9.86
CA THR A 141 18.51 -5.08 9.64
C THR A 141 19.35 -5.02 10.92
N GLU A 142 18.76 -4.56 12.02
CA GLU A 142 19.40 -4.42 13.34
C GLU A 142 18.87 -5.46 14.36
N ASP A 143 17.88 -6.28 13.97
CA ASP A 143 17.32 -7.38 14.77
C ASP A 143 18.13 -8.69 14.57
#